data_AF-A0AAJ2R7R4-F1
#
_entry.id   AF-A0AAJ2R7R4-F1
#
_cell.length_a   1.000
_cell.length_b   1.000
_cell.length_c   1.000
_cell.angle_alpha   90.00
_cell.angle_beta   90.00
_cell.angle_gamma   90.00
#
_symmetry.space_group_name_H-M   'P 1'
#
loop_
_entity.id
_entity.type
_entity.pdbx_description
1 polymer ?
#
loop_
_entity_poly.entity_id
_entity_poly.type
_entity_poly.pdbx_seq_one_letter_code
_entity_poly.pdbx_strand_id
1 'polypeptide(L)'
;MTDQQMADMGEYAKQVLANPAYEEAMKRLHEVAHQAFKQTDIRDAEGLKLARQFAAVTDDFEVILRRMVEGGKLARVNLDKHRDEGPAKKLARRFR
;
A
#
# COMPACT_ATOMS: atom_id res chain seq x y z
N MET A 1 2.62 -10.81 -24.72
CA MET A 1 2.18 -9.46 -25.11
C MET A 1 3.03 -9.03 -26.27
N THR A 2 2.41 -8.50 -27.32
CA THR A 2 3.14 -7.84 -28.42
C THR A 2 3.54 -6.42 -27.98
N ASP A 3 4.51 -5.82 -28.65
CA ASP A 3 4.96 -4.45 -28.35
C ASP A 3 3.81 -3.43 -28.44
N GLN A 4 2.88 -3.65 -29.38
CA GLN A 4 1.66 -2.86 -29.52
C GLN A 4 0.77 -2.95 -28.27
N GLN A 5 0.55 -4.17 -27.75
CA GLN A 5 -0.27 -4.38 -26.56
C GLN A 5 0.35 -3.76 -25.30
N MET A 6 1.69 -3.67 -25.22
CA MET A 6 2.37 -2.99 -24.13
C MET A 6 2.21 -1.46 -24.22
N ALA A 7 2.27 -0.89 -25.42
CA ALA A 7 2.03 0.53 -25.64
C ALA A 7 0.58 0.91 -25.29
N ASP A 8 -0.39 0.11 -25.73
CA ASP A 8 -1.82 0.31 -25.42
C ASP A 8 -2.08 0.24 -23.91
N MET A 9 -1.45 -0.71 -23.22
CA MET A 9 -1.51 -0.80 -21.76
C MET A 9 -0.98 0.44 -21.04
N GLY A 10 0.13 1.02 -21.52
CA GLY A 10 0.69 2.24 -20.96
C GLY A 10 -0.27 3.44 -21.13
N GLU A 11 -1.00 3.48 -22.24
CA GLU A 11 -1.98 4.53 -22.49
C GLU A 11 -3.24 4.35 -21.62
N TYR A 12 -3.75 3.13 -21.49
CA TYR A 12 -4.86 2.83 -20.58
C TYR A 12 -4.51 3.14 -19.13
N ALA A 13 -3.28 2.84 -18.70
CA ALA A 13 -2.80 3.19 -17.36
C ALA A 13 -2.87 4.71 -17.12
N LYS A 14 -2.39 5.53 -18.05
CA LYS A 14 -2.48 6.99 -17.94
C LYS A 14 -3.93 7.47 -17.84
N GLN A 15 -4.82 6.90 -18.65
CA GLN A 15 -6.25 7.25 -18.62
C GLN A 15 -6.89 6.93 -17.27
N VAL A 16 -6.55 5.79 -16.67
CA VAL A 16 -7.04 5.43 -15.32
C VAL A 16 -6.48 6.39 -14.27
N LEU A 17 -5.18 6.68 -14.31
CA LEU A 17 -4.54 7.55 -13.32
C LEU A 17 -4.99 9.01 -13.40
N ALA A 18 -5.35 9.49 -14.60
CA ALA A 18 -5.92 10.81 -14.82
C ALA A 18 -7.44 10.85 -14.64
N ASN A 19 -8.10 9.71 -14.33
CA ASN A 19 -9.54 9.66 -14.18
C ASN A 19 -9.96 10.26 -12.83
N PRO A 20 -10.80 11.32 -12.81
CA PRO A 20 -11.26 11.93 -11.56
C PRO A 20 -11.98 10.96 -10.63
N ALA A 21 -12.68 9.95 -11.18
CA ALA A 21 -13.33 8.92 -10.37
C ALA A 21 -12.33 8.00 -9.67
N TYR A 22 -11.17 7.74 -10.30
CA TYR A 22 -10.08 6.97 -9.69
C TYR A 22 -9.42 7.79 -8.57
N GLU A 23 -9.11 9.06 -8.82
CA GLU A 23 -8.55 9.96 -7.80
C GLU A 23 -9.48 10.09 -6.58
N GLU A 24 -10.78 10.29 -6.82
CA GLU A 24 -11.78 10.35 -5.76
C GLU A 24 -11.91 9.03 -4.99
N ALA A 25 -11.82 7.88 -5.68
CA ALA A 25 -11.81 6.57 -5.02
C ALA A 25 -10.57 6.39 -4.12
N MET A 26 -9.39 6.81 -4.59
CA MET A 26 -8.15 6.78 -3.81
C MET A 26 -8.23 7.67 -2.57
N LYS A 27 -8.78 8.88 -2.74
CA LYS A 27 -9.01 9.81 -1.63
C LYS A 27 -9.95 9.21 -0.58
N ARG A 28 -11.08 8.62 -1.00
CA ARG A 28 -12.01 7.94 -0.08
C ARG A 28 -11.36 6.78 0.64
N LEU A 29 -10.53 5.99 -0.04
CA LEU A 29 -9.77 4.90 0.58
C LEU A 29 -8.85 5.42 1.69
N HIS A 30 -8.10 6.49 1.41
CA HIS A 30 -7.25 7.15 2.39
C HIS A 30 -8.06 7.68 3.58
N GLU A 31 -9.20 8.33 3.33
CA GLU A 31 -10.09 8.83 4.38
C GLU A 31 -10.64 7.70 5.27
N VAL A 32 -11.06 6.58 4.69
CA VAL A 32 -11.54 5.40 5.45
C VAL A 32 -10.43 4.86 6.35
N ALA A 33 -9.21 4.69 5.82
CA ALA A 33 -8.08 4.24 6.61
C ALA A 33 -7.73 5.23 7.74
N HIS A 34 -7.75 6.53 7.46
CA HIS A 34 -7.52 7.56 8.46
C HIS A 34 -8.59 7.58 9.56
N GLN A 35 -9.86 7.37 9.23
CA GLN A 35 -10.93 7.25 10.23
C GLN A 35 -10.76 6.00 11.09
N ALA A 36 -10.42 4.86 10.48
CA ALA A 36 -10.12 3.63 11.22
C ALA A 36 -8.92 3.82 12.17
N PHE A 37 -7.89 4.53 11.73
CA PHE A 37 -6.75 4.89 12.58
C PHE A 37 -7.18 5.75 13.77
N LYS A 38 -8.00 6.79 13.56
CA LYS A 38 -8.51 7.65 14.64
C LYS A 38 -9.35 6.91 15.68
N GLN A 39 -10.06 5.86 15.25
CA GLN A 39 -10.86 5.01 16.14
C GLN A 39 -10.01 3.99 16.90
N THR A 40 -8.74 3.83 16.55
CA THR A 40 -7.83 2.92 17.24
C THR A 40 -7.52 3.47 18.64
N ASP A 41 -7.87 2.71 19.66
CA ASP A 41 -7.62 3.05 21.05
C ASP A 41 -6.14 2.82 21.41
N ILE A 42 -5.39 3.90 21.66
CA ILE A 42 -3.96 3.85 21.98
C ILE A 42 -3.80 4.01 23.49
N ARG A 43 -3.63 2.87 24.18
CA ARG A 43 -3.55 2.82 25.65
C ARG A 43 -2.14 2.72 26.19
N ASP A 44 -1.19 2.30 25.35
CA ASP A 44 0.19 2.04 25.73
C ASP A 44 1.17 2.26 24.56
N ALA A 45 2.46 2.06 24.85
CA ALA A 45 3.54 2.23 23.88
C ALA A 45 3.48 1.22 22.72
N GLU A 46 2.92 0.02 22.92
CA GLU A 46 2.76 -0.96 21.84
C GLU A 46 1.62 -0.55 20.90
N GLY A 47 0.51 -0.04 21.43
CA GLY A 47 -0.58 0.55 20.67
C GLY A 47 -0.10 1.69 19.78
N LEU A 48 0.78 2.56 20.29
CA LEU A 48 1.37 3.64 19.51
C LEU A 48 2.24 3.11 18.36
N LYS A 49 2.98 2.03 18.61
CA LYS A 49 3.83 1.37 17.60
C LYS A 49 3.00 0.73 16.50
N LEU A 50 1.94 0.00 16.86
CA LEU A 50 1.00 -0.62 15.92
C LEU A 50 0.27 0.43 15.08
N ALA A 51 -0.19 1.51 15.71
CA ALA A 51 -0.79 2.64 15.03
C ALA A 51 0.17 3.22 13.96
N ARG A 52 1.44 3.44 14.32
CA ARG A 52 2.46 3.91 13.37
C ARG A 52 2.66 2.94 12.20
N GLN A 53 2.60 1.63 12.43
CA GLN A 53 2.72 0.62 11.37
C GLN A 53 1.51 0.63 10.45
N PHE A 54 0.31 0.76 11.00
CA PHE A 54 -0.92 0.89 10.23
C PHE A 54 -0.87 2.10 9.29
N ALA A 55 -0.44 3.27 9.79
CA ALA A 55 -0.28 4.47 8.98
C ALA A 55 0.71 4.24 7.82
N ALA A 56 1.88 3.67 8.13
CA ALA A 56 2.90 3.40 7.12
C ALA A 56 2.45 2.39 6.05
N VAL A 57 1.69 1.36 6.44
CA VAL A 57 1.13 0.39 5.48
C VAL A 57 0.07 1.04 4.59
N THR A 58 -0.74 1.94 5.13
CA THR A 58 -1.77 2.66 4.35
C THR A 58 -1.13 3.52 3.25
N ASP A 59 -0.09 4.28 3.60
CA ASP A 59 0.65 5.11 2.64
C ASP A 59 1.33 4.26 1.55
N ASP A 60 1.95 3.15 1.95
CA ASP A 60 2.58 2.22 1.02
C ASP A 60 1.53 1.56 0.08
N PHE A 61 0.31 1.30 0.57
CA PHE A 61 -0.77 0.69 -0.22
C PHE A 61 -1.25 1.58 -1.37
N GLU A 62 -1.39 2.88 -1.13
CA GLU A 62 -1.73 3.85 -2.18
C GLU A 62 -0.66 3.87 -3.29
N VAL A 63 0.61 3.88 -2.89
CA VAL A 63 1.75 3.86 -3.81
C VAL A 63 1.79 2.54 -4.61
N ILE A 64 1.49 1.41 -3.97
CA ILE A 64 1.42 0.10 -4.65
C ILE A 64 0.34 0.13 -5.72
N LEU A 65 -0.89 0.53 -5.36
CA LEU A 65 -2.03 0.46 -6.27
C LEU A 65 -1.79 1.33 -7.51
N ARG A 66 -1.30 2.56 -7.31
CA ARG A 66 -0.93 3.46 -8.41
C ARG A 66 0.10 2.83 -9.35
N ARG A 67 1.15 2.22 -8.81
CA ARG A 67 2.20 1.59 -9.63
C ARG A 67 1.79 0.27 -10.27
N MET A 68 0.82 -0.45 -9.70
CA MET A 68 0.20 -1.61 -10.34
C MET A 68 -0.58 -1.17 -11.58
N VAL A 69 -1.31 -0.06 -11.49
CA VAL A 69 -2.03 0.55 -12.63
C VAL A 69 -1.04 1.02 -13.71
N GLU A 70 0.12 1.56 -13.35
CA GLU A 70 1.20 1.94 -14.29
C GLU A 70 1.81 0.77 -15.10
N GLY A 71 1.31 -0.47 -14.96
CA GLY A 71 1.75 -1.60 -15.77
C GLY A 71 2.90 -2.40 -15.17
N GLY A 72 2.96 -2.51 -13.84
CA GLY A 72 3.77 -3.54 -13.19
C GLY A 72 5.11 -3.08 -12.64
N LYS A 73 5.29 -1.80 -12.33
CA LYS A 73 6.31 -1.41 -11.34
C LYS A 73 5.85 -1.85 -9.95
N LEU A 74 5.76 -3.16 -9.71
CA LEU A 74 5.61 -3.72 -8.36
C LEU A 74 6.71 -3.10 -7.51
N ALA A 75 6.37 -2.09 -6.72
CA ALA A 75 7.27 -1.58 -5.72
C ALA A 75 7.56 -2.79 -4.84
N ARG A 76 8.84 -3.11 -4.63
CA ARG A 76 9.25 -3.95 -3.50
C ARG A 76 8.91 -3.17 -2.24
N VAL A 77 7.62 -3.06 -1.95
CA VAL A 77 7.14 -2.59 -0.67
C VAL A 77 7.47 -3.72 0.27
N ASN A 78 8.61 -3.55 0.93
CA ASN A 78 9.04 -4.45 1.97
C ASN A 78 8.10 -4.22 3.15
N LEU A 79 6.85 -4.71 3.09
CA LEU A 79 5.87 -4.61 4.17
C LEU A 79 6.44 -5.22 5.47
N ASP A 80 7.37 -6.16 5.34
CA ASP A 80 8.17 -6.72 6.43
C ASP A 80 9.07 -5.67 7.14
N LYS A 81 9.36 -4.52 6.52
CA LYS A 81 10.06 -3.39 7.16
C LYS A 81 9.18 -2.68 8.18
N HIS A 82 7.86 -2.79 8.03
CA HIS A 82 6.85 -2.17 8.88
C HIS A 82 6.28 -3.13 9.91
N ARG A 83 6.70 -4.39 9.96
CA ARG A 83 6.27 -5.33 11.01
C ARG A 83 7.15 -5.24 12.24
N ASP A 84 6.52 -5.15 13.41
CA ASP A 84 7.22 -5.32 14.68
C ASP A 84 7.30 -6.80 15.04
N GLU A 85 8.32 -7.48 14.50
CA GLU A 85 8.56 -8.87 14.82
C GLU A 85 10.01 -9.06 15.30
N GLY A 86 10.17 -9.74 16.44
CA GLY A 86 11.48 -10.05 16.99
C GLY A 86 12.33 -10.91 16.04
N PRO A 87 13.67 -10.88 16.14
CA PRO A 87 14.59 -11.53 15.20
C PRO A 87 14.29 -13.02 15.00
N ALA A 88 13.90 -13.71 16.08
CA ALA A 88 13.56 -15.13 16.07
C ALA A 88 12.30 -15.45 15.23
N LYS A 89 11.24 -14.62 15.34
CA LYS A 89 10.01 -14.79 14.55
C LYS A 89 10.25 -14.50 13.07
N LYS A 90 11.05 -13.47 12.78
CA LYS A 90 11.46 -13.12 11.41
C LYS A 90 12.28 -14.25 10.75
N LEU A 91 13.16 -14.89 11.52
CA LEU A 91 13.96 -16.03 11.05
C LEU A 91 13.08 -17.26 10.80
N ALA A 92 12.20 -17.61 11.74
CA ALA A 92 11.29 -18.76 11.61
C ALA A 92 10.37 -18.70 10.37
N ARG A 93 9.91 -17.50 9.96
CA ARG A 93 9.15 -17.32 8.73
C ARG A 93 9.97 -17.57 7.46
N ARG A 94 11.25 -17.20 7.46
CA ARG A 94 12.11 -17.28 6.26
C ARG A 94 12.50 -18.71 5.90
N PHE A 95 12.32 -19.66 6.84
CA PHE A 95 12.62 -21.08 6.69
C PHE A 95 11.36 -21.96 6.57
N ARG A 96 10.18 -21.35 6.39
CA ARG A 96 8.91 -22.06 6.12
C ARG A 96 8.48 -21.89 4.66
#